data_AF-A0A366MEE4-F1
#
_entry.id   AF-A0A366MEE4-F1
#
_cell.length_a   1.000
_cell.length_b   1.000
_cell.length_c   1.000
_cell.angle_alpha   90.00
_cell.angle_beta   90.00
_cell.angle_gamma   90.00
#
_symmetry.space_group_name_H-M   'P 1'
#
loop_
_entity.id
_entity.type
_entity.pdbx_description
1 polymer ?
#
loop_
_entity_poly.entity_id
_entity_poly.type
_entity_poly.pdbx_seq_one_letter_code
_entity_poly.pdbx_strand_id
1 'polypeptide(L)' 'MLIKNNLDTNSLIIMDEPEVHLHPEWQIELAKIIVLLSKEANMIFYINSHSSQFIESIEAYSKYYGLKNETNFYITEKIL' A
#
# COMPACT_ATOMS: atom_id res chain seq x y z
N MET A 1 11.78 4.21 5.20
CA MET A 1 12.35 5.01 6.30
C MET A 1 11.19 5.63 7.08
N LEU A 2 10.95 5.22 8.34
CA LEU A 2 10.04 5.93 9.23
C LEU A 2 10.73 7.24 9.67
N ILE A 3 10.23 8.37 9.17
CA ILE A 3 10.91 9.68 9.32
C ILE A 3 10.64 10.30 10.71
N LYS A 4 9.69 9.75 11.47
CA LYS A 4 9.47 10.10 12.88
C LYS A 4 9.34 8.84 13.71
N ASN A 5 10.02 8.81 14.86
CA ASN A 5 9.90 7.78 15.90
C ASN A 5 8.51 7.73 16.57
N ASN A 6 7.51 8.43 16.04
CA ASN A 6 6.11 8.35 16.44
C ASN A 6 5.26 8.17 15.17
N LEU A 7 4.54 7.05 15.09
CA LEU A 7 3.44 6.84 14.15
C LEU A 7 2.22 7.58 14.70
N ASP A 8 2.04 8.82 14.28
CA ASP A 8 0.84 9.60 14.59
C ASP A 8 -0.24 9.35 13.52
N THR A 9 -1.51 9.59 13.90
CA THR A 9 -2.61 9.69 12.94
C THR A 9 -2.28 10.85 11.99
N ASN A 10 -2.17 10.60 10.67
CA ASN A 10 -1.59 11.45 9.59
C ASN A 10 -0.11 11.23 9.20
N SER A 11 0.53 10.14 9.61
CA SER A 11 1.86 9.80 9.11
C SER A 11 1.87 9.43 7.60
N LEU A 12 2.85 9.94 6.85
CA LEU A 12 3.21 9.45 5.51
C LEU A 12 4.24 8.33 5.63
N ILE A 13 3.91 7.16 5.07
CA ILE A 13 4.73 5.96 5.07
C ILE A 13 5.13 5.63 3.65
N ILE A 14 6.43 5.61 3.38
CA ILE A 14 7.01 5.21 2.10
C ILE A 14 7.59 3.82 2.24
N MET A 15 7.12 2.88 1.41
CA MET A 15 7.59 1.50 1.36
C MET A 15 8.12 1.19 -0.04
N ASP A 16 9.32 0.63 -0.10
CA ASP A 16 9.94 0.17 -1.34
C ASP A 16 9.93 -1.36 -1.31
N GLU A 17 9.22 -1.96 -2.26
CA GLU A 17 9.05 -3.41 -2.43
C GLU A 17 8.69 -4.17 -1.13
N PRO A 18 7.68 -3.74 -0.35
CA PRO A 18 7.38 -4.33 0.96
C PRO A 18 6.92 -5.79 0.90
N GLU A 19 6.54 -6.28 -0.28
CA GLU A 19 6.09 -7.64 -0.53
C GLU A 19 7.23 -8.65 -0.78
N VAL A 20 8.47 -8.17 -0.96
CA VAL A 20 9.60 -9.02 -1.35
C VAL A 20 9.89 -10.06 -0.26
N HIS A 21 10.17 -11.29 -0.72
CA HIS A 21 10.38 -12.49 0.10
C HIS A 21 9.16 -12.99 0.89
N LEU A 22 7.99 -12.36 0.76
CA LEU A 22 6.76 -12.88 1.36
C LEU A 22 6.14 -13.97 0.48
N HIS A 23 5.61 -15.01 1.13
CA HIS A 23 4.74 -15.99 0.48
C HIS A 23 3.51 -15.27 -0.13
N PRO A 24 2.96 -15.71 -1.28
CA PRO A 24 1.82 -15.07 -1.94
C PRO A 24 0.65 -14.71 -1.01
N GLU A 25 0.29 -15.62 -0.10
CA GLU A 25 -0.78 -15.40 0.89
C GLU A 25 -0.48 -14.23 1.84
N TRP A 26 0.78 -14.03 2.22
CA TRP A 26 1.19 -12.94 3.09
C TRP A 26 1.25 -11.60 2.37
N GLN A 27 1.46 -11.59 1.06
CA GLN A 27 1.34 -10.37 0.26
C GLN A 27 -0.11 -9.85 0.29
N ILE A 28 -1.08 -10.76 0.17
CA ILE A 28 -2.51 -10.41 0.25
C ILE A 28 -2.86 -9.85 1.64
N GLU A 29 -2.42 -10.51 2.71
CA GLU A 29 -2.67 -10.03 4.08
C GLU A 29 -1.96 -8.70 4.37
N LEU A 30 -0.73 -8.52 3.89
CA LEU A 30 -0.03 -7.23 4.01
C LEU A 30 -0.79 -6.10 3.32
N ALA A 31 -1.30 -6.34 2.10
CA ALA A 31 -2.10 -5.37 1.36
C ALA A 31 -3.35 -4.95 2.15
N LYS A 32 -4.04 -5.92 2.75
CA LYS A 32 -5.20 -5.68 3.61
C LYS A 32 -4.84 -4.83 4.84
N ILE A 33 -3.74 -5.16 5.52
CA ILE A 33 -3.27 -4.42 6.70
C ILE A 33 -2.98 -2.96 6.32
N ILE A 34 -2.30 -2.72 5.20
CA ILE A 34 -2.01 -1.36 4.70
C ILE A 34 -3.29 -0.56 4.47
N VAL A 35 -4.28 -1.15 3.78
CA VAL A 35 -5.56 -0.49 3.52
C VAL A 35 -6.31 -0.18 4.81
N LEU A 36 -6.30 -1.10 5.78
CA LEU A 36 -6.92 -0.88 7.10
C LEU A 36 -6.20 0.21 7.89
N LEU A 37 -4.87 0.27 7.87
CA LEU A 37 -4.11 1.33 8.51
C LEU A 37 -4.41 2.69 7.88
N SER A 38 -4.55 2.74 6.56
CA SER A 38 -4.96 3.95 5.85
C SER A 38 -6.32 4.44 6.33
N LYS A 39 -7.30 3.53 6.35
CA LYS A 39 -8.68 3.85 6.76
C LYS A 39 -8.82 4.22 8.23
N GLU A 40 -8.29 3.38 9.12
CA GLU A 40 -8.60 3.45 10.56
C GLU A 40 -7.63 4.37 11.31
N ALA A 41 -6.41 4.56 10.81
CA ALA A 41 -5.39 5.40 11.44
C ALA A 41 -5.05 6.66 10.61
N ASN A 42 -5.76 6.91 9.51
CA ASN A 42 -5.53 8.03 8.59
C ASN A 42 -4.06 8.13 8.13
N MET A 43 -3.43 6.97 7.91
CA MET A 43 -2.04 6.89 7.44
C MET A 43 -2.02 6.97 5.91
N ILE A 44 -1.06 7.73 5.38
CA ILE A 44 -0.89 7.85 3.93
C ILE A 44 0.24 6.91 3.52
N PHE A 45 -0.01 6.05 2.54
CA PHE A 45 1.00 5.11 2.03
C PHE A 45 1.43 5.49 0.61
N TYR A 46 2.74 5.53 0.39
CA TYR A 46 3.35 5.55 -0.93
C TYR A 46 4.15 4.26 -1.09
N ILE A 47 3.74 3.42 -2.01
CA ILE A 47 4.25 2.05 -2.15
C ILE A 47 4.80 1.90 -3.56
N ASN A 48 6.05 1.48 -3.64
CA ASN A 48 6.62 0.94 -4.87
C ASN A 48 6.58 -0.60 -4.81
N SER A 49 6.16 -1.23 -5.90
CA SER A 49 6.02 -2.68 -5.99
C SER A 49 6.11 -3.13 -7.44
N HIS A 50 6.70 -4.30 -7.66
CA HIS A 50 6.71 -4.99 -8.95
C HIS A 50 5.75 -6.18 -8.98
N SER A 51 5.06 -6.49 -7.87
CA SER A 51 4.12 -7.61 -7.76
C SER A 51 2.71 -7.20 -8.21
N SER A 52 2.27 -7.72 -9.36
CA SER A 52 0.89 -7.53 -9.83
C SER A 52 -0.13 -8.02 -8.80
N GLN A 53 0.13 -9.16 -8.13
CA GLN A 53 -0.77 -9.71 -7.11
C GLN A 53 -0.92 -8.76 -5.91
N PHE A 54 0.18 -8.15 -5.47
CA PHE A 54 0.16 -7.22 -4.35
C PHE A 54 -0.63 -5.94 -4.72
N ILE A 55 -0.36 -5.39 -5.90
CA ILE A 55 -1.08 -4.22 -6.44
C ILE A 55 -2.58 -4.50 -6.59
N GLU A 56 -2.95 -5.63 -7.18
CA GLU A 56 -4.35 -6.06 -7.33
C GLU A 56 -5.03 -6.23 -5.97
N SER A 57 -4.32 -6.75 -4.97
CA SER A 57 -4.84 -6.91 -3.62
C SER A 57 -5.11 -5.56 -2.95
N ILE A 58 -4.20 -4.58 -3.10
CA ILE A 58 -4.42 -3.21 -2.64
C ILE A 58 -5.66 -2.62 -3.31
N GLU A 59 -5.81 -2.74 -4.64
CA GLU A 59 -6.98 -2.23 -5.36
C GLU A 59 -8.29 -2.86 -4.86
N ALA A 60 -8.31 -4.19 -4.72
CA ALA A 60 -9.48 -4.94 -4.28
C ALA A 60 -9.90 -4.53 -2.86
N TYR A 61 -8.95 -4.46 -1.92
CA TYR A 61 -9.23 -4.05 -0.54
C TYR A 61 -9.59 -2.58 -0.44
N SER A 62 -8.93 -1.67 -1.17
CA SER A 62 -9.30 -0.26 -1.21
C SER A 62 -10.75 -0.07 -1.69
N LYS A 63 -11.17 -0.82 -2.72
CA LYS A 63 -12.57 -0.81 -3.16
C LYS A 63 -13.51 -1.38 -2.10
N TYR A 64 -13.14 -2.50 -1.47
CA TYR A 64 -13.95 -3.14 -0.44
C TYR A 64 -14.18 -2.27 0.79
N TYR A 65 -13.14 -1.55 1.24
CA TYR A 65 -13.19 -0.71 2.44
C TYR A 65 -13.64 0.74 2.19
N GLY A 66 -13.88 1.12 0.93
CA GLY A 66 -14.43 2.43 0.55
C GLY A 66 -13.40 3.50 0.21
N LEU A 67 -12.11 3.16 0.09
CA LEU A 67 -11.00 4.09 -0.20
C LEU A 67 -10.69 4.23 -1.70
N LYS A 68 -11.60 3.80 -2.59
CA LYS A 68 -11.36 3.77 -4.04
C LYS A 68 -10.93 5.14 -4.57
N ASN A 69 -11.53 6.22 -4.08
CA ASN A 69 -11.25 7.59 -4.54
C ASN A 69 -9.97 8.18 -3.92
N GLU A 70 -9.41 7.54 -2.89
CA GLU A 70 -8.17 7.94 -2.22
C GLU A 70 -6.97 7.07 -2.64
N THR A 71 -7.21 6.02 -3.43
CA THR A 71 -6.18 5.10 -3.91
C THR A 71 -5.80 5.45 -5.34
N ASN A 72 -4.52 5.75 -5.56
CA ASN A 72 -3.99 6.11 -6.88
C ASN A 72 -2.93 5.10 -7.30
N PHE A 73 -2.99 4.66 -8.57
CA PHE A 73 -2.02 3.77 -9.17
C PHE A 73 -1.26 4.50 -10.27
N TYR A 74 0.06 4.37 -10.25
CA TYR A 74 0.95 4.99 -11.23
C TYR A 74 1.77 3.90 -11.90
N ILE A 75 1.66 3.79 -13.22
CA ILE A 75 2.46 2.86 -14.01
C ILE A 75 3.57 3.66 -14.68
N THR A 76 4.80 3.16 -14.60
CA THR A 76 5.91 3.77 -15.34
C THR A 76 5.86 3.28 -16.78
N GLU A 77 5.60 4.20 -17.71
CA GLU A 77 5.79 3.92 -19.14
C GLU A 77 7.28 4.10 -19.48
N LYS A 78 7.85 3.12 -20.19
CA LYS A 78 9.19 3.27 -20.74
C LYS A 78 9.12 4.26 -21.90
N ILE A 79 9.76 5.41 -21.76
CA ILE A 79 9.92 6.35 -22.87
C ILE A 79 10.81 5.66 -23.90
N LEU A 80 10.24 5.39 -25.08
CA LEU A 80 10.91 4.78 -26.25
C LEU A 80 11.93 5.73 -26.89
#